data_AF-A0A6G0Y2B1-F1
#
_entry.id   AF-A0A6G0Y2B1-F1
#
_cell.length_a   1.000
_cell.length_b   1.000
_cell.length_c   1.000
_cell.angle_alpha   90.00
_cell.angle_beta   90.00
_cell.angle_gamma   90.00
#
_symmetry.space_group_name_H-M   'P 1'
#
loop_
_entity.id
_entity.type
_entity.pdbx_description
1 polymer ?
#
loop_
_entity_poly.entity_id
_entity_poly.type
_entity_poly.pdbx_seq_one_letter_code
_entity_poly.pdbx_strand_id
1 'polypeptide(L)'
;MCIDESIVEWKGRLCFKQFIPSKRHRFGIKLFVLCDCESGYILDFLVYTGAQTQIDLIESLGMSGSVVSTLMKPYFHKGHIIYLDNWKGMPKLYQKLKPGECVYGISKKSKLLALKWKDKRDVFILSSIHNHKMKIINTPRKTTSKPNSILDYNNNMGLVDKSDDEL
;
A
#
# COMPACT_ATOMS: atom_id res chain seq x y z
N MET A 1 -3.43 0.97 9.31
CA MET A 1 -2.01 0.70 8.99
C MET A 1 -1.80 0.88 7.50
N CYS A 2 -0.60 1.30 7.12
CA CYS A 2 -0.22 1.55 5.74
C CYS A 2 1.14 0.93 5.49
N ILE A 3 1.35 0.37 4.29
CA ILE A 3 2.67 0.01 3.82
C ILE A 3 2.95 0.80 2.55
N ASP A 4 4.08 1.48 2.53
CA ASP A 4 4.53 2.22 1.36
C ASP A 4 6.04 2.08 1.15
N GLU A 5 6.49 2.47 -0.03
CA GLU A 5 7.90 2.57 -0.39
C GLU A 5 8.47 3.90 0.07
N SER A 6 9.56 3.85 0.82
CA SER A 6 10.34 5.02 1.26
C SER A 6 11.79 4.90 0.80
N ILE A 7 12.56 6.00 0.88
CA ILE A 7 13.96 6.02 0.49
C ILE A 7 14.78 6.83 1.49
N VAL A 8 15.81 6.19 2.05
CA VAL A 8 16.78 6.85 2.92
C VAL A 8 17.96 7.31 2.08
N GLU A 9 18.31 8.60 2.15
CA GLU A 9 19.40 9.16 1.36
C GLU A 9 20.72 8.41 1.61
N TRP A 10 21.40 8.01 0.54
CA TRP A 10 22.73 7.42 0.64
C TRP A 10 23.66 7.88 -0.47
N LYS A 11 24.73 8.58 -0.09
CA LYS A 11 25.71 9.16 -1.03
C LYS A 11 26.86 8.21 -1.37
N GLY A 12 27.04 7.12 -0.63
CA GLY A 12 28.13 6.16 -0.84
C GLY A 12 27.93 5.20 -2.01
N ARG A 13 28.93 4.34 -2.23
CA ARG A 13 28.83 3.16 -3.11
C ARG A 13 28.17 2.03 -2.34
N LEU A 14 27.02 1.58 -2.83
CA LEU A 14 26.27 0.47 -2.26
C LEU A 14 25.63 -0.31 -3.42
N CYS A 15 25.75 -1.64 -3.40
CA CYS A 15 25.35 -2.49 -4.52
C CYS A 15 23.83 -2.50 -4.79
N PHE A 16 23.00 -2.22 -3.77
CA PHE A 16 21.54 -2.18 -3.88
C PHE A 16 20.94 -0.76 -3.81
N LYS A 17 21.76 0.29 -3.95
CA LYS A 17 21.26 1.67 -4.04
C LYS A 17 20.24 1.79 -5.17
N GLN A 18 19.08 2.36 -4.87
CA GLN A 18 17.98 2.54 -5.81
C GLN A 18 17.88 3.99 -6.28
N PHE A 19 17.31 4.15 -7.47
CA PHE A 19 16.85 5.44 -7.98
C PHE A 19 15.32 5.45 -8.04
N ILE A 20 14.68 6.34 -7.27
CA ILE A 20 13.22 6.49 -7.22
C ILE A 20 12.88 7.93 -7.66
N PRO A 21 12.49 8.15 -8.93
CA PRO A 21 12.32 9.50 -9.48
C PRO A 21 11.28 10.36 -8.76
N SER A 22 10.27 9.72 -8.16
CA SER A 22 9.13 10.38 -7.52
C SER A 22 9.42 10.90 -6.11
N LYS A 23 10.52 10.47 -5.48
CA LYS A 23 10.87 10.88 -4.10
C LYS A 23 11.82 12.08 -4.12
N ARG A 24 11.78 12.89 -3.05
CA ARG A 24 12.65 14.08 -2.88
C ARG A 24 14.12 13.72 -2.96
N HIS A 25 14.53 12.74 -2.15
CA HIS A 25 15.84 12.11 -2.24
C HIS A 25 15.77 10.98 -3.26
N ARG A 26 16.19 11.25 -4.51
CA ARG A 26 16.00 10.26 -5.59
C ARG A 26 16.95 9.08 -5.54
N PHE A 27 18.09 9.18 -4.85
CA PHE A 27 19.09 8.12 -4.76
C PHE A 27 19.31 7.72 -3.31
N GLY A 28 19.17 6.43 -3.02
CA GLY A 28 19.26 5.98 -1.64
C GLY A 28 18.97 4.50 -1.44
N ILE A 29 18.75 4.13 -0.19
CA ILE A 29 18.35 2.78 0.21
C ILE A 29 16.83 2.75 0.22
N LYS A 30 16.24 1.91 -0.64
CA LYS A 30 14.79 1.72 -0.67
C LYS A 30 14.34 0.90 0.53
N LEU A 31 13.32 1.38 1.22
CA LEU A 31 12.64 0.69 2.31
C LEU A 31 11.19 0.40 1.92
N PHE A 32 10.64 -0.68 2.47
CA PHE A 32 9.19 -0.85 2.62
C PHE A 32 8.85 -0.59 4.08
N VAL A 33 8.02 0.41 4.35
CA VAL A 33 7.74 0.87 5.71
C VAL A 33 6.30 0.52 6.07
N LEU A 34 6.09 -0.20 7.17
CA LEU A 34 4.80 -0.39 7.80
C LEU A 34 4.61 0.70 8.86
N CYS A 35 3.56 1.50 8.72
CA CYS A 35 3.26 2.60 9.62
C CYS A 35 1.83 2.49 10.15
N ASP A 36 1.64 2.94 11.39
CA ASP A 36 0.33 3.20 11.95
C ASP A 36 -0.18 4.57 11.49
N CYS A 37 -1.34 4.58 10.84
CA CYS A 37 -1.86 5.78 10.20
C CYS A 37 -2.52 6.75 11.17
N GLU A 38 -2.81 6.32 12.40
CA GLU A 38 -3.42 7.21 13.41
C GLU A 38 -2.35 7.98 14.16
N SER A 39 -1.31 7.28 14.61
CA SER A 39 -0.21 7.88 15.37
C SER A 39 0.97 8.38 14.51
N GLY A 40 1.11 7.89 13.29
CA GLY A 40 2.29 8.12 12.44
C GLY A 40 3.50 7.27 12.83
N TYR A 41 3.39 6.33 13.78
CA TYR A 41 4.52 5.50 14.18
C TYR A 41 4.89 4.46 13.12
N ILE A 42 6.18 4.38 12.82
CA ILE A 42 6.75 3.25 12.08
C ILE A 42 6.70 2.01 12.99
N LEU A 43 5.93 1.02 12.57
CA LEU A 43 5.75 -0.24 13.28
C LEU A 43 6.83 -1.26 12.90
N ASP A 44 7.21 -1.28 11.62
CA ASP A 44 8.24 -2.17 11.08
C ASP A 44 8.74 -1.65 9.72
N PHE A 45 9.91 -2.11 9.27
CA PHE A 45 10.41 -1.80 7.93
C PHE A 45 11.28 -2.93 7.36
N LEU A 46 11.29 -3.05 6.04
CA LEU A 46 12.14 -3.98 5.30
C LEU A 46 13.06 -3.22 4.35
N VAL A 47 14.36 -3.54 4.41
CA VAL A 47 15.35 -3.02 3.47
C VAL A 47 15.29 -3.80 2.16
N TYR A 48 15.12 -3.10 1.05
CA TYR A 48 15.16 -3.73 -0.27
C TYR A 48 16.61 -3.91 -0.74
N THR A 49 17.04 -5.17 -0.84
CA THR A 49 18.39 -5.55 -1.29
C THR A 49 18.36 -6.30 -2.64
N GLY A 50 17.32 -6.09 -3.44
CA GLY A 50 17.14 -6.79 -4.71
C GLY A 50 16.74 -8.25 -4.51
N ALA A 51 17.39 -9.16 -5.24
CA ALA A 51 17.12 -10.61 -5.15
C ALA A 51 17.45 -11.22 -3.78
N GLN A 52 18.24 -10.54 -2.95
CA GLN A 52 18.66 -10.99 -1.62
C GLN A 52 17.74 -10.46 -0.50
N THR A 53 16.61 -9.83 -0.85
CA THR A 53 15.70 -9.27 0.16
C THR A 53 15.17 -10.41 1.03
N GLN A 54 15.36 -10.31 2.35
CA GLN A 54 14.93 -11.34 3.30
C GLN A 54 13.41 -11.26 3.52
N ILE A 55 12.65 -12.02 2.73
CA ILE A 55 11.20 -12.13 2.83
C ILE A 55 10.75 -13.57 2.67
N ASP A 56 9.60 -13.89 3.26
CA ASP A 56 8.90 -15.14 3.03
C ASP A 56 8.22 -15.06 1.64
N LEU A 57 8.90 -15.56 0.60
CA LEU A 57 8.38 -15.52 -0.78
C LEU A 57 7.12 -16.36 -0.92
N ILE A 58 6.05 -15.72 -1.38
CA ILE A 58 4.78 -16.34 -1.74
C ILE A 58 4.64 -16.24 -3.25
N GLU A 59 4.94 -17.32 -3.97
CA GLU A 59 4.96 -17.37 -5.45
C GLU A 59 3.66 -16.84 -6.08
N SER A 60 2.52 -17.12 -5.45
CA SER A 60 1.19 -16.70 -5.95
C SER A 60 0.92 -15.20 -5.83
N LEU A 61 1.68 -14.48 -5.01
CA LEU A 61 1.54 -13.04 -4.75
C LEU A 61 2.69 -12.20 -5.29
N GLY A 62 3.79 -12.83 -5.72
CA GLY A 62 5.00 -12.14 -6.18
C GLY A 62 5.70 -11.32 -5.08
N MET A 63 6.71 -10.53 -5.46
CA MET A 63 7.55 -9.77 -4.52
C MET A 63 6.75 -8.82 -3.64
N SER A 64 5.92 -7.95 -4.23
CA SER A 64 5.16 -6.94 -3.48
C SER A 64 4.21 -7.56 -2.47
N GLY A 65 3.56 -8.67 -2.81
CA GLY A 65 2.67 -9.34 -1.87
C GLY A 65 3.39 -10.15 -0.80
N SER A 66 4.58 -10.67 -1.10
CA SER A 66 5.47 -11.30 -0.13
C SER A 66 5.95 -10.30 0.91
N VAL A 67 6.37 -9.10 0.48
CA VAL A 67 6.72 -7.97 1.38
C VAL A 67 5.58 -7.62 2.32
N VAL A 68 4.37 -7.42 1.76
CA VAL A 68 3.19 -7.12 2.58
C VAL A 68 2.92 -8.26 3.56
N SER A 69 2.99 -9.51 3.13
CA SER A 69 2.76 -10.66 4.00
C SER A 69 3.80 -10.78 5.11
N THR A 70 5.07 -10.47 4.83
CA THR A 70 6.15 -10.49 5.82
C THR A 70 5.93 -9.41 6.89
N LEU A 71 5.72 -8.15 6.49
CA LEU A 71 5.47 -7.04 7.41
C LEU A 71 4.18 -7.22 8.23
N MET A 72 3.16 -7.85 7.64
CA MET A 72 1.85 -8.01 8.28
C MET A 72 1.69 -9.28 9.11
N LYS A 73 2.67 -10.18 9.08
CA LYS A 73 2.64 -11.45 9.80
C LYS A 73 2.20 -11.32 11.27
N PRO A 74 2.69 -10.36 12.07
CA PRO A 74 2.26 -10.21 13.47
C PRO A 74 0.88 -9.55 13.64
N TYR A 75 0.29 -9.01 12.58
CA TYR A 75 -0.95 -8.22 12.60
C TYR A 75 -2.14 -8.94 11.95
N PHE A 76 -1.94 -10.14 11.40
CA PHE A 76 -3.04 -10.92 10.85
C PHE A 76 -4.09 -11.26 11.92
N HIS A 77 -5.36 -11.22 11.51
CA HIS A 77 -6.53 -11.53 12.35
C HIS A 77 -6.77 -10.61 13.55
N LYS A 78 -6.10 -9.45 13.62
CA LYS A 78 -6.29 -8.45 14.68
C LYS A 78 -7.23 -7.30 14.31
N GLY A 79 -7.94 -7.40 13.18
CA GLY A 79 -8.94 -6.40 12.78
C GLY A 79 -8.37 -5.13 12.15
N HIS A 80 -7.14 -5.16 11.61
CA HIS A 80 -6.51 -4.00 11.00
C HIS A 80 -6.87 -3.80 9.52
N ILE A 81 -6.92 -2.53 9.11
CA ILE A 81 -6.96 -2.13 7.69
C ILE A 81 -5.53 -1.86 7.21
N ILE A 82 -5.23 -2.29 5.99
CA ILE A 82 -3.93 -2.12 5.34
C ILE A 82 -4.11 -1.30 4.06
N TYR A 83 -3.54 -0.11 4.07
CA TYR A 83 -3.50 0.80 2.94
C TYR A 83 -2.20 0.62 2.17
N LEU A 84 -2.28 0.44 0.85
CA LEU A 84 -1.15 0.01 0.02
C LEU A 84 -1.16 0.79 -1.29
N ASP A 85 -0.10 1.54 -1.60
CA ASP A 85 -0.01 2.21 -2.89
C ASP A 85 0.51 1.25 -3.98
N ASN A 86 -0.07 1.32 -5.17
CA ASN A 86 0.43 0.68 -6.40
C ASN A 86 0.83 -0.83 -6.29
N TRP A 87 0.08 -1.63 -5.52
CA TRP A 87 0.34 -3.07 -5.36
C TRP A 87 0.22 -3.83 -6.70
N LYS A 88 1.34 -4.39 -7.20
CA LYS A 88 1.36 -5.21 -8.43
C LYS A 88 0.97 -6.70 -8.28
N GLY A 89 1.24 -7.34 -7.15
CA GLY A 89 0.83 -8.71 -6.83
C GLY A 89 -0.59 -8.93 -6.26
N MET A 90 -1.57 -8.08 -6.57
CA MET A 90 -2.95 -8.33 -6.09
C MET A 90 -3.47 -9.63 -6.72
N PRO A 91 -4.35 -10.40 -6.03
CA PRO A 91 -5.11 -11.48 -6.67
C PRO A 91 -5.69 -10.93 -7.96
N LYS A 92 -5.63 -11.67 -9.08
CA LYS A 92 -5.81 -11.23 -10.49
C LYS A 92 -6.95 -10.22 -10.76
N LEU A 93 -6.86 -8.99 -10.25
CA LEU A 93 -7.76 -7.86 -10.47
C LEU A 93 -7.22 -7.03 -11.65
N TYR A 94 -6.80 -7.71 -12.72
CA TYR A 94 -6.13 -7.11 -13.88
C TYR A 94 -7.10 -6.39 -14.82
N GLN A 95 -8.38 -6.27 -14.46
CA GLN A 95 -9.33 -5.53 -15.28
C GLN A 95 -8.89 -4.06 -15.40
N LYS A 96 -8.90 -3.58 -16.64
CA LYS A 96 -8.78 -2.14 -16.94
C LYS A 96 -10.08 -1.49 -16.52
N LEU A 97 -9.98 -0.59 -15.55
CA LEU A 97 -11.10 0.14 -14.97
C LEU A 97 -11.13 1.57 -15.53
N LYS A 98 -12.33 2.12 -15.71
CA LYS A 98 -12.56 3.55 -15.95
C LYS A 98 -12.56 4.31 -14.61
N PRO A 99 -12.25 5.62 -14.60
CA PRO A 99 -12.28 6.42 -13.37
C PRO A 99 -13.64 6.32 -12.66
N GLY A 100 -13.62 5.98 -11.37
CA GLY A 100 -14.79 5.73 -10.53
C GLY A 100 -15.19 4.26 -10.41
N GLU A 101 -14.68 3.36 -11.27
CA GLU A 101 -14.95 1.93 -11.19
C GLU A 101 -14.11 1.25 -10.11
N CYS A 102 -14.65 0.14 -9.60
CA CYS A 102 -14.07 -0.67 -8.54
C CYS A 102 -14.20 -2.14 -8.89
N VAL A 103 -13.16 -2.93 -8.63
CA VAL A 103 -13.23 -4.39 -8.61
C VAL A 103 -12.67 -4.89 -7.28
N TYR A 104 -13.20 -6.00 -6.77
CA TYR A 104 -12.76 -6.54 -5.49
C TYR A 104 -12.84 -8.06 -5.47
N GLY A 105 -12.06 -8.67 -4.58
CA GLY A 105 -12.14 -10.07 -4.22
C GLY A 105 -12.15 -10.20 -2.70
N ILE A 106 -12.91 -11.14 -2.16
CA ILE A 106 -12.92 -11.42 -0.72
C ILE A 106 -12.45 -12.85 -0.53
N SER A 107 -11.39 -13.02 0.24
CA SER A 107 -10.95 -14.36 0.65
C SER A 107 -11.92 -14.89 1.71
N LYS A 108 -12.65 -15.97 1.40
CA LYS A 108 -13.55 -16.62 2.37
C LYS A 108 -12.80 -17.20 3.58
N LYS A 109 -11.55 -17.64 3.39
CA LYS A 109 -10.71 -18.26 4.42
C LYS A 109 -10.18 -17.23 5.42
N SER A 110 -9.65 -16.11 4.92
CA SER A 110 -9.04 -15.07 5.76
C SER A 110 -9.95 -13.88 6.05
N LYS A 111 -11.15 -13.83 5.43
CA LYS A 111 -12.09 -12.69 5.47
C LYS A 111 -11.46 -11.36 5.04
N LEU A 112 -10.40 -11.40 4.24
CA LEU A 112 -9.73 -10.22 3.71
C LEU A 112 -10.42 -9.76 2.42
N LEU A 113 -10.84 -8.49 2.40
CA LEU A 113 -11.21 -7.74 1.21
C LEU A 113 -9.93 -7.27 0.51
N ALA A 114 -9.84 -7.59 -0.77
CA ALA A 114 -8.85 -7.11 -1.70
C ALA A 114 -9.58 -6.23 -2.72
N LEU A 115 -9.31 -4.94 -2.75
CA LEU A 115 -10.06 -3.97 -3.56
C LEU A 115 -9.11 -3.16 -4.45
N LYS A 116 -9.50 -3.00 -5.71
CA LYS A 116 -8.87 -2.10 -6.69
C LYS A 116 -9.90 -1.05 -7.11
N TRP A 117 -9.57 0.22 -6.93
CA TRP A 117 -10.38 1.36 -7.38
C TRP A 117 -9.61 2.24 -8.34
N LYS A 118 -10.27 2.80 -9.37
CA LYS A 118 -9.64 3.65 -10.37
C LYS A 118 -9.96 5.12 -10.14
N ASP A 119 -8.92 5.93 -9.95
CA ASP A 119 -8.99 7.39 -10.07
C ASP A 119 -8.11 7.87 -11.23
N LYS A 120 -7.22 8.86 -11.02
CA LYS A 120 -6.11 9.17 -11.93
C LYS A 120 -5.13 8.00 -12.03
N ARG A 121 -4.94 7.27 -10.92
CA ARG A 121 -4.11 6.06 -10.82
C ARG A 121 -4.93 4.92 -10.22
N ASP A 122 -4.42 3.71 -10.35
CA ASP A 122 -5.02 2.53 -9.70
C ASP A 122 -4.66 2.57 -8.22
N VAL A 123 -5.67 2.50 -7.35
CA VAL A 123 -5.50 2.43 -5.89
C VAL A 123 -5.90 1.05 -5.42
N PHE A 124 -5.07 0.45 -4.58
CA PHE A 124 -5.26 -0.90 -4.07
C PHE A 124 -5.45 -0.87 -2.55
N ILE A 125 -6.35 -1.70 -2.04
CA ILE A 125 -6.66 -1.78 -0.61
C ILE A 125 -6.75 -3.24 -0.20
N LEU A 126 -6.11 -3.59 0.91
CA LEU A 126 -6.41 -4.81 1.66
C LEU A 126 -7.04 -4.46 3.01
N SER A 127 -8.23 -4.98 3.28
CA SER A 127 -8.93 -4.69 4.53
C SER A 127 -9.55 -5.95 5.12
N SER A 128 -9.43 -6.17 6.43
CA SER A 128 -10.20 -7.20 7.14
C SER A 128 -11.55 -6.71 7.67
N ILE A 129 -11.84 -5.42 7.60
CA ILE A 129 -13.03 -4.82 8.24
C ILE A 129 -14.00 -4.19 7.25
N HIS A 130 -13.49 -3.74 6.10
CA HIS A 130 -14.29 -3.05 5.10
C HIS A 130 -15.07 -4.04 4.25
N ASN A 131 -16.30 -3.66 3.90
CA ASN A 131 -17.05 -4.28 2.82
C ASN A 131 -16.82 -3.52 1.50
N HIS A 132 -17.37 -4.04 0.41
CA HIS A 132 -17.25 -3.45 -0.92
C HIS A 132 -18.22 -2.28 -1.17
N LYS A 133 -18.81 -1.69 -0.12
CA LYS A 133 -19.81 -0.62 -0.28
C LYS A 133 -19.16 0.65 -0.81
N MET A 134 -19.83 1.25 -1.78
CA MET A 134 -19.47 2.52 -2.39
C MET A 134 -20.34 3.65 -1.82
N LYS A 135 -19.77 4.84 -1.69
CA LYS A 135 -20.45 6.07 -1.27
C LYS A 135 -20.29 7.13 -2.35
N ILE A 136 -21.38 7.81 -2.68
CA ILE A 136 -21.36 8.96 -3.59
C ILE A 136 -20.84 10.17 -2.80
N ILE A 137 -19.84 10.85 -3.33
CA ILE A 137 -19.25 12.05 -2.77
C ILE A 137 -19.49 13.19 -3.74
N ASN A 138 -20.14 14.23 -3.23
CA ASN A 138 -20.33 15.48 -3.95
C ASN A 138 -19.25 16.46 -3.49
N THR A 139 -18.39 16.88 -4.41
CA THR A 139 -17.51 18.04 -4.20
C THR A 139 -17.98 19.17 -5.11
N PRO A 140 -17.66 20.45 -4.82
CA PRO A 140 -18.06 21.58 -5.67
C PRO A 140 -17.63 21.43 -7.14
N ARG A 141 -16.61 20.59 -7.41
CA ARG A 141 -16.03 20.38 -8.75
C ARG A 141 -16.52 19.10 -9.43
N LYS A 142 -16.94 18.08 -8.67
CA LYS A 142 -17.24 16.74 -9.21
C LYS A 142 -18.05 15.89 -8.24
N THR A 143 -18.99 15.11 -8.77
CA THR A 143 -19.61 13.96 -8.09
C THR A 143 -18.85 12.69 -8.45
N THR A 144 -18.38 11.94 -7.45
CA THR A 144 -17.63 10.68 -7.66
C THR A 144 -18.09 9.61 -6.69
N SER A 145 -18.19 8.37 -7.16
CA SER A 145 -18.43 7.19 -6.31
C SER A 145 -17.09 6.64 -5.81
N LYS A 146 -16.93 6.51 -4.49
CA LYS A 146 -15.71 5.96 -3.88
C LYS A 146 -16.06 4.84 -2.89
N PRO A 147 -15.25 3.77 -2.81
CA PRO A 147 -15.37 2.79 -1.74
C PRO A 147 -15.24 3.44 -0.36
N ASN A 148 -15.95 2.94 0.64
CA ASN A 148 -15.77 3.41 2.02
C ASN A 148 -14.32 3.24 2.48
N SER A 149 -13.66 2.17 2.07
CA SER A 149 -12.25 1.96 2.38
C SER A 149 -11.31 3.00 1.76
N ILE A 150 -11.66 3.59 0.61
CA ILE A 150 -10.91 4.70 -0.01
C ILE A 150 -11.14 6.01 0.74
N LEU A 151 -12.33 6.22 1.29
CA LEU A 151 -12.59 7.37 2.17
C LEU A 151 -11.68 7.32 3.39
N ASP A 152 -11.63 6.16 4.03
CA ASP A 152 -10.80 5.95 5.20
C ASP A 152 -9.30 6.01 4.85
N TYR A 153 -8.89 5.48 3.68
CA TYR A 153 -7.53 5.65 3.16
C TYR A 153 -7.11 7.12 3.09
N ASN A 154 -7.93 7.97 2.47
CA ASN A 154 -7.59 9.39 2.26
C ASN A 154 -7.45 10.16 3.58
N ASN A 155 -8.22 9.77 4.61
CA ASN A 155 -8.13 10.39 5.92
C ASN A 155 -6.84 10.00 6.68
N ASN A 156 -6.26 8.85 6.33
CA ASN A 156 -5.21 8.20 7.11
C ASN A 156 -3.82 8.24 6.46
N MET A 157 -3.72 8.22 5.13
CA MET A 157 -2.43 8.16 4.42
C MET A 157 -1.62 9.46 4.44
N GLY A 158 -2.27 10.61 4.67
CA GLY A 158 -1.58 11.90 4.66
C GLY A 158 -0.51 12.07 5.75
N LEU A 159 -0.41 11.15 6.72
CA LEU A 159 0.64 11.16 7.74
C LEU A 159 1.91 10.42 7.30
N VAL A 160 1.81 9.44 6.41
CA VAL A 160 2.97 8.68 5.91
C VAL A 160 3.86 9.56 5.05
N ASP A 161 3.24 10.37 4.18
CA ASP A 161 3.96 11.34 3.37
C ASP A 161 4.75 12.35 4.23
N LYS A 162 4.26 12.67 5.43
CA LYS A 162 4.98 13.55 6.38
C LYS A 162 6.17 12.87 7.04
N SER A 163 6.05 11.58 7.38
CA SER A 163 7.21 10.83 7.92
C SER A 163 8.31 10.64 6.87
N ASP A 164 7.93 10.54 5.58
CA ASP A 164 8.88 10.49 4.47
C ASP A 164 9.62 11.82 4.24
N ASP A 165 9.06 12.96 4.66
CA ASP A 165 9.74 14.25 4.59
C ASP A 165 10.88 14.39 5.63
N GLU A 166 10.88 13.54 6.67
CA GLU A 166 11.87 13.54 7.76
C GLU A 166 13.00 12.52 7.57
N LEU A 167 12.87 11.58 6.62
CA LEU A 167 13.85 10.51 6.28
C LEU A 167 14.77 10.88 5.10
#